data_AF-E4T2S8-F1
#
_entry.id   AF-E4T2S8-F1
#
_cell.length_a   1.000
_cell.length_b   1.000
_cell.length_c   1.000
_cell.angle_alpha   90.00
_cell.angle_beta   90.00
_cell.angle_gamma   90.00
#
_symmetry.space_group_name_H-M   'P 1'
#
loop_
_entity.id
_entity.type
_entity.pdbx_description
1 polymer ?
#
loop_
_entity_poly.entity_id
_entity_poly.type
_entity_poly.pdbx_seq_one_letter_code
_entity_poly.pdbx_strand_id
1 'polypeptide(L)'
;MRKLLLYILSTLTLSVTAVNSPHGANFKIDCAVCHTADNWKKIKDGGFNHNKTHFPLVGQHKTVSCRQCHKSLDFKQASTDCASCHADVHQGTVGRDCARCHTPNSWIVTKIKQLHRQAGFDLAGAHAAADCNRCHTSASSLQFKNIRTDCYACHKAKYDATTTPNHRAVGFDTDCARCHNMVGRDWNSYGKGFDHGAFPLTGGHKLACDACHINNDYKTKLSPNCSSCHSVDNNNSVAAHKTKFMAFDCSACHSSKGWNVISFKQHDGSFGKIYSGKHKGKWSSCTDCHTNNSSYQPSCRKCHDFSTGKLP
;
A
#
# COMPACT_ATOMS: atom_id res chain seq x y z
N MET A 1 49.35 -101.55 -38.27
CA MET A 1 48.99 -100.83 -37.03
C MET A 1 49.28 -99.34 -37.19
N ARG A 2 48.26 -98.49 -37.40
CA ARG A 2 48.13 -97.14 -36.81
C ARG A 2 46.88 -96.46 -37.40
N LYS A 3 45.88 -96.27 -36.55
CA LYS A 3 44.69 -95.45 -36.80
C LYS A 3 45.10 -93.98 -36.69
N LEU A 4 44.75 -93.14 -37.67
CA LEU A 4 44.78 -91.68 -37.53
C LEU A 4 43.33 -91.21 -37.35
N LEU A 5 43.02 -90.71 -36.15
CA LEU A 5 41.78 -89.98 -35.86
C LEU A 5 41.96 -88.53 -36.34
N LEU A 6 41.09 -88.07 -37.23
CA LEU A 6 40.89 -86.65 -37.53
C LEU A 6 39.73 -86.13 -36.67
N TYR A 7 40.04 -85.22 -35.74
CA TYR A 7 39.07 -84.46 -34.97
C TYR A 7 38.52 -83.30 -35.81
N ILE A 8 37.20 -83.30 -36.05
CA ILE A 8 36.49 -82.18 -36.69
C ILE A 8 36.08 -81.19 -35.59
N LEU A 9 36.66 -79.98 -35.63
CA LEU A 9 36.30 -78.86 -34.77
C LEU A 9 34.93 -78.30 -35.24
N SER A 10 33.87 -78.57 -34.49
CA SER A 10 32.55 -77.97 -34.72
C SER A 10 32.53 -76.56 -34.11
N THR A 11 32.54 -75.53 -34.96
CA THR A 11 32.35 -74.13 -34.54
C THR A 11 30.88 -73.88 -34.26
N LEU A 12 30.52 -73.85 -32.96
CA LEU A 12 29.20 -73.45 -32.49
C LEU A 12 29.02 -71.93 -32.70
N THR A 13 28.33 -71.54 -33.78
CA THR A 13 27.94 -70.14 -34.00
C THR A 13 26.80 -69.78 -33.05
N LEU A 14 27.11 -69.09 -31.94
CA LEU A 14 26.09 -68.44 -31.12
C LEU A 14 25.49 -67.27 -31.91
N SER A 15 24.28 -67.45 -32.42
CA SER A 15 23.44 -66.36 -32.93
C SER A 15 23.01 -65.48 -31.75
N VAL A 16 23.74 -64.39 -31.51
CA VAL A 16 23.32 -63.35 -30.57
C VAL A 16 22.13 -62.62 -31.22
N THR A 17 20.92 -62.93 -30.79
CA THR A 17 19.75 -62.13 -31.16
C THR A 17 19.94 -60.74 -30.56
N ALA A 18 20.04 -59.73 -31.42
CA ALA A 18 20.07 -58.34 -30.99
C ALA A 18 18.76 -58.02 -30.25
N VAL A 19 18.83 -57.82 -28.93
CA VAL A 19 17.69 -57.40 -28.14
C VAL A 19 17.42 -55.94 -28.51
N ASN A 20 16.39 -55.72 -29.33
CA ASN A 20 15.96 -54.38 -29.70
C ASN A 20 15.49 -53.63 -28.44
N SER A 21 16.00 -52.41 -28.24
CA SER A 21 15.63 -51.56 -27.10
C SER A 21 14.11 -51.30 -27.12
N PRO A 22 13.40 -51.53 -26.00
CA PRO A 22 11.97 -51.22 -25.91
C PRO A 22 11.71 -49.71 -25.95
N HIS A 23 12.75 -48.88 -25.83
CA HIS A 23 12.68 -47.42 -25.96
C HIS A 23 12.78 -46.92 -27.42
N GLY A 24 12.81 -47.84 -28.39
CA GLY A 24 12.88 -47.53 -29.81
C GLY A 24 14.31 -47.31 -30.32
N ALA A 25 14.49 -47.42 -31.64
CA ALA A 25 15.80 -47.35 -32.30
C ALA A 25 16.49 -45.98 -32.17
N ASN A 26 15.73 -44.93 -31.87
CA ASN A 26 16.22 -43.55 -31.78
C ASN A 26 16.66 -43.15 -30.36
N PHE A 27 16.57 -44.05 -29.37
CA PHE A 27 17.00 -43.76 -28.01
C PHE A 27 18.52 -43.89 -27.87
N LYS A 28 19.21 -42.73 -27.85
CA LYS A 28 20.68 -42.64 -27.87
C LYS A 28 21.32 -42.44 -26.49
N ILE A 29 20.60 -42.65 -25.40
CA ILE A 29 21.13 -42.56 -24.03
C ILE A 29 21.66 -43.93 -23.62
N ASP A 30 22.84 -43.97 -23.00
CA ASP A 30 23.44 -45.20 -22.48
C ASP A 30 22.47 -45.91 -21.50
N CYS A 31 22.23 -47.20 -21.74
CA CYS A 31 21.37 -48.06 -20.92
C CYS A 31 21.73 -48.02 -19.44
N ALA A 32 23.03 -47.92 -19.11
CA ALA A 32 23.54 -47.93 -17.74
C ALA A 32 23.17 -46.66 -16.94
N VAL A 33 22.75 -45.59 -17.62
CA VAL A 33 22.19 -44.38 -16.99
C VAL A 33 20.96 -44.75 -16.18
N CYS A 34 20.08 -45.57 -16.73
CA CYS A 34 18.78 -45.89 -16.12
C CYS A 34 18.72 -47.32 -15.56
N HIS A 35 19.45 -48.28 -16.13
CA HIS A 35 19.37 -49.68 -15.75
C HIS A 35 20.63 -50.15 -15.02
N THR A 36 20.47 -51.25 -14.28
CA THR A 36 21.58 -52.06 -13.76
C THR A 36 21.65 -53.35 -14.56
N ALA A 37 22.85 -53.90 -14.76
CA ALA A 37 23.03 -55.16 -15.48
C ALA A 37 22.27 -56.31 -14.80
N ASP A 38 22.12 -56.24 -13.47
CA ASP A 38 21.51 -57.29 -12.65
C ASP A 38 19.98 -57.26 -12.67
N ASN A 39 19.36 -56.11 -12.93
CA ASN A 39 17.90 -55.98 -12.95
C ASN A 39 17.43 -54.87 -13.88
N TRP A 40 17.01 -55.27 -15.08
CA TRP A 40 16.47 -54.38 -16.11
C TRP A 40 15.08 -53.80 -15.78
N LYS A 41 14.32 -54.40 -14.86
CA LYS A 41 13.00 -53.89 -14.47
C LYS A 41 13.11 -52.76 -13.43
N LYS A 42 14.18 -52.73 -12.65
CA LYS A 42 14.46 -51.68 -11.67
C LYS A 42 15.22 -50.54 -12.34
N ILE A 43 14.63 -49.34 -12.33
CA ILE A 43 15.26 -48.14 -12.87
C ILE A 43 15.99 -47.42 -11.72
N LYS A 44 17.19 -46.92 -11.99
CA LYS A 44 17.95 -46.05 -11.07
C LYS A 44 17.25 -44.71 -10.95
N ASP A 45 16.86 -44.33 -9.73
CA ASP A 45 16.42 -42.97 -9.47
C ASP A 45 17.59 -42.00 -9.66
N GLY A 46 17.34 -40.89 -10.35
CA GLY A 46 18.35 -39.84 -10.58
C GLY A 46 19.46 -40.18 -11.60
N GLY A 47 19.35 -41.29 -12.32
CA GLY A 47 20.32 -41.67 -13.34
C GLY A 47 20.46 -40.65 -14.48
N PHE A 48 19.34 -40.07 -14.92
CA PHE A 48 19.31 -39.05 -15.97
C PHE A 48 19.21 -37.62 -15.40
N ASN A 49 20.08 -36.73 -15.89
CA ASN A 49 20.11 -35.33 -15.46
C ASN A 49 19.10 -34.46 -16.23
N HIS A 50 17.96 -34.16 -15.60
CA HIS A 50 16.91 -33.31 -16.15
C HIS A 50 17.31 -31.83 -16.29
N ASN A 51 18.40 -31.35 -15.68
CA ASN A 51 18.87 -29.98 -15.89
C ASN A 51 19.40 -29.73 -17.31
N LYS A 52 19.56 -30.80 -18.11
CA LYS A 52 19.93 -30.73 -19.52
C LYS A 52 18.73 -30.66 -20.47
N THR A 53 17.50 -30.68 -19.94
CA THR A 53 16.27 -30.63 -20.73
C THR A 53 15.56 -29.28 -20.53
N HIS A 54 14.49 -29.06 -21.28
CA HIS A 54 13.61 -27.90 -21.10
C HIS A 54 12.71 -27.99 -19.85
N PHE A 55 12.79 -29.09 -19.09
CA PHE A 55 12.04 -29.28 -17.85
C PHE A 55 12.97 -29.75 -16.70
N PRO A 56 13.72 -28.83 -16.07
CA PRO A 56 14.49 -29.15 -14.87
C PRO A 56 13.57 -29.58 -13.72
N LEU A 57 13.89 -30.71 -13.08
CA LEU A 57 13.14 -31.16 -11.91
C LEU A 57 13.51 -30.32 -10.69
N VAL A 58 12.62 -29.40 -10.33
CA VAL A 58 12.74 -28.50 -9.18
C VAL A 58 11.55 -28.65 -8.23
N GLY A 59 11.77 -28.32 -6.96
CA GLY A 59 10.75 -28.45 -5.93
C GLY A 59 10.21 -29.87 -5.80
N GLN A 60 8.88 -29.99 -5.75
CA GLN A 60 8.18 -31.27 -5.58
C GLN A 60 8.33 -32.19 -6.79
N HIS A 61 8.70 -31.67 -7.97
CA HIS A 61 8.97 -32.51 -9.15
C HIS A 61 10.25 -33.35 -9.02
N LYS A 62 11.09 -33.14 -7.99
CA LYS A 62 12.27 -33.99 -7.76
C LYS A 62 11.92 -35.40 -7.26
N THR A 63 10.73 -35.58 -6.68
CA THR A 63 10.32 -36.82 -6.03
C THR A 63 9.29 -37.61 -6.85
N VAL A 64 8.85 -37.06 -8.00
CA VAL A 64 7.92 -37.76 -8.88
C VAL A 64 8.62 -38.90 -9.62
N SER A 65 7.93 -40.02 -9.78
CA SER A 65 8.44 -41.15 -10.56
C SER A 65 8.46 -40.80 -12.05
N CYS A 66 9.46 -41.30 -12.80
CA CYS A 66 9.59 -41.12 -14.25
C CYS A 66 8.27 -41.41 -15.00
N ARG A 67 7.54 -42.46 -14.59
CA ARG A 67 6.28 -42.91 -15.24
C ARG A 67 5.10 -41.96 -15.00
N GLN A 68 5.21 -41.04 -14.05
CA GLN A 68 4.17 -40.03 -13.84
C GLN A 68 4.13 -39.03 -15.00
N CYS A 69 5.29 -38.70 -15.58
CA CYS A 69 5.42 -37.82 -16.74
C CYS A 69 5.54 -38.60 -18.06
N HIS A 70 6.36 -39.66 -18.09
CA HIS A 70 6.61 -40.46 -19.29
C HIS A 70 5.69 -41.68 -19.35
N LYS A 71 4.52 -41.51 -19.97
CA LYS A 71 3.50 -42.57 -20.12
C LYS A 71 3.88 -43.63 -21.15
N SER A 72 4.70 -43.26 -22.13
CA SER A 72 5.28 -44.16 -23.12
C SER A 72 6.80 -44.25 -22.93
N LEU A 73 7.43 -45.17 -23.65
CA LEU A 73 8.89 -45.28 -23.71
C LEU A 73 9.50 -44.27 -24.69
N ASP A 74 8.68 -43.48 -25.38
CA ASP A 74 9.11 -42.31 -26.14
C ASP A 74 9.15 -41.08 -25.22
N PHE A 75 10.32 -40.84 -24.63
CA PHE A 75 10.53 -39.77 -23.66
C PHE A 75 10.35 -38.35 -24.23
N LYS A 76 10.27 -38.17 -25.56
CA LYS A 76 10.09 -36.84 -26.19
C LYS A 76 8.66 -36.31 -26.10
N GLN A 77 7.70 -37.16 -25.77
CA GLN A 77 6.27 -36.80 -25.78
C GLN A 77 5.78 -36.16 -24.48
N ALA A 78 6.58 -36.16 -23.41
CA ALA A 78 6.17 -35.56 -22.16
C ALA A 78 6.02 -34.03 -22.31
N SER A 79 4.83 -33.52 -22.00
CA SER A 79 4.56 -32.08 -22.02
C SER A 79 5.20 -31.38 -20.81
N THR A 80 5.60 -30.13 -21.02
CA THR A 80 6.09 -29.22 -19.98
C THR A 80 4.99 -28.32 -19.42
N ASP A 81 3.78 -28.40 -19.96
CA ASP A 81 2.66 -27.57 -19.55
C ASP A 81 2.08 -28.06 -18.22
N CYS A 82 1.91 -27.16 -17.25
CA CYS A 82 1.35 -27.53 -15.94
C CYS A 82 0.00 -28.25 -16.06
N ALA A 83 -0.85 -27.76 -16.96
CA ALA A 83 -2.22 -28.26 -17.16
C ALA A 83 -2.29 -29.64 -17.85
N SER A 84 -1.19 -30.18 -18.40
CA SER A 84 -1.19 -31.55 -18.93
C SER A 84 -1.17 -32.61 -17.84
N CYS A 85 -0.74 -32.23 -16.62
CA CYS A 85 -0.65 -33.13 -15.47
C CYS A 85 -1.51 -32.69 -14.29
N HIS A 86 -1.67 -31.37 -14.09
CA HIS A 86 -2.45 -30.81 -12.99
C HIS A 86 -3.79 -30.30 -13.49
N ALA A 87 -4.87 -30.76 -12.85
CA ALA A 87 -6.20 -30.24 -13.10
C ALA A 87 -6.32 -28.81 -12.57
N ASP A 88 -6.97 -27.93 -13.34
CA ASP A 88 -7.23 -26.57 -12.92
C ASP A 88 -8.38 -26.52 -11.91
N VAL A 89 -8.04 -26.35 -10.64
CA VAL A 89 -9.01 -26.21 -9.54
C VAL A 89 -9.75 -24.87 -9.58
N HIS A 90 -9.26 -23.90 -10.34
CA HIS A 90 -9.85 -22.57 -10.48
C HIS A 90 -10.88 -22.48 -11.61
N GLN A 91 -11.11 -23.58 -12.34
CA GLN A 91 -12.14 -23.68 -13.38
C GLN A 91 -12.02 -22.57 -14.44
N GLY A 92 -10.79 -22.22 -14.81
CA GLY A 92 -10.48 -21.21 -15.83
C GLY A 92 -10.57 -19.76 -15.36
N THR A 93 -10.97 -19.49 -14.11
CA THR A 93 -11.23 -18.10 -13.65
C THR A 93 -9.98 -17.24 -13.52
N VAL A 94 -8.79 -17.85 -13.42
CA VAL A 94 -7.51 -17.15 -13.24
C VAL A 94 -6.55 -17.34 -14.42
N GLY A 95 -7.00 -17.94 -15.52
CA GLY A 95 -6.18 -18.23 -16.70
C GLY A 95 -5.26 -19.44 -16.54
N ARG A 96 -4.44 -19.72 -17.57
CA ARG A 96 -3.59 -20.92 -17.68
C ARG A 96 -2.13 -20.74 -17.25
N ASP A 97 -1.72 -19.50 -16.97
CA ASP A 97 -0.36 -19.21 -16.49
C ASP A 97 -0.25 -19.50 -14.98
N CYS A 98 -0.07 -20.78 -14.65
CA CYS A 98 0.03 -21.26 -13.28
C CYS A 98 1.22 -20.63 -12.53
N ALA A 99 2.34 -20.39 -13.24
CA ALA A 99 3.59 -19.90 -12.69
C ALA A 99 3.52 -18.43 -12.24
N ARG A 100 2.51 -17.69 -12.70
CA ARG A 100 2.22 -16.34 -12.19
C ARG A 100 1.98 -16.34 -10.67
N CYS A 101 1.30 -17.37 -10.17
CA CYS A 101 0.86 -17.46 -8.77
C CYS A 101 1.56 -18.55 -7.99
N HIS A 102 1.73 -19.73 -8.58
CA HIS A 102 2.25 -20.92 -7.93
C HIS A 102 3.73 -21.17 -8.28
N THR A 103 4.38 -22.01 -7.48
CA THR A 103 5.77 -22.41 -7.73
C THR A 103 5.87 -23.93 -7.74
N PRO A 104 6.90 -24.52 -8.35
CA PRO A 104 7.16 -25.95 -8.26
C PRO A 104 7.33 -26.47 -6.82
N ASN A 105 7.55 -25.59 -5.85
CA ASN A 105 7.69 -25.95 -4.44
C ASN A 105 6.33 -26.06 -3.73
N SER A 106 5.34 -25.27 -4.15
CA SER A 106 4.03 -25.19 -3.49
C SER A 106 2.97 -24.51 -4.35
N TRP A 107 1.73 -25.01 -4.24
CA TRP A 107 0.51 -24.39 -4.75
C TRP A 107 0.00 -23.26 -3.84
N ILE A 108 0.55 -23.08 -2.64
CA ILE A 108 0.12 -22.02 -1.72
C ILE A 108 0.63 -20.66 -2.23
N VAL A 109 -0.29 -19.71 -2.39
CA VAL A 109 0.01 -18.34 -2.81
C VAL A 109 0.23 -17.45 -1.58
N THR A 110 1.47 -17.14 -1.27
CA THR A 110 1.82 -16.26 -0.13
C THR A 110 1.81 -14.77 -0.48
N LYS A 111 1.99 -14.44 -1.76
CA LYS A 111 2.12 -13.06 -2.28
C LYS A 111 0.79 -12.43 -2.74
N ILE A 112 -0.35 -12.83 -2.16
CA ILE A 112 -1.68 -12.43 -2.66
C ILE A 112 -1.91 -10.91 -2.63
N LYS A 113 -1.38 -10.21 -1.62
CA LYS A 113 -1.46 -8.73 -1.51
C LYS A 113 -0.72 -8.04 -2.65
N GLN A 114 0.46 -8.55 -3.01
CA GLN A 114 1.24 -8.03 -4.14
C GLN A 114 0.50 -8.24 -5.46
N LEU A 115 -0.12 -9.41 -5.66
CA LEU A 115 -0.88 -9.70 -6.88
C LEU A 115 -2.08 -8.75 -7.04
N HIS A 116 -2.80 -8.46 -5.96
CA HIS A 116 -3.89 -7.49 -5.98
C HIS A 116 -3.39 -6.07 -6.31
N ARG A 117 -2.28 -5.64 -5.68
CA ARG A 117 -1.65 -4.34 -5.99
C ARG A 117 -1.24 -4.23 -7.46
N GLN A 118 -0.63 -5.28 -8.03
CA GLN A 118 -0.24 -5.32 -9.44
C GLN A 118 -1.46 -5.30 -10.38
N ALA A 119 -2.60 -5.84 -9.93
CA ALA A 119 -3.87 -5.79 -10.65
C ALA A 119 -4.64 -4.47 -10.46
N GLY A 120 -4.11 -3.50 -9.70
CA GLY A 120 -4.72 -2.18 -9.52
C GLY A 120 -5.65 -2.06 -8.32
N PHE A 121 -5.66 -3.02 -7.39
CA PHE A 121 -6.40 -2.93 -6.13
C PHE A 121 -5.49 -3.22 -4.95
N ASP A 122 -5.05 -2.21 -4.23
CA ASP A 122 -4.17 -2.44 -3.07
C ASP A 122 -4.97 -2.94 -1.87
N LEU A 123 -4.66 -4.14 -1.38
CA LEU A 123 -5.21 -4.68 -0.13
C LEU A 123 -4.54 -4.01 1.08
N ALA A 124 -4.83 -2.73 1.25
CA ALA A 124 -4.32 -1.85 2.28
C ALA A 124 -5.45 -1.36 3.22
N GLY A 125 -5.07 -0.75 4.35
CA GLY A 125 -6.04 -0.20 5.30
C GLY A 125 -7.07 -1.24 5.77
N ALA A 126 -8.34 -0.87 5.77
CA ALA A 126 -9.45 -1.77 6.09
C ALA A 126 -9.60 -2.95 5.11
N HIS A 127 -9.24 -2.79 3.82
CA HIS A 127 -9.32 -3.86 2.83
C HIS A 127 -8.27 -4.96 3.06
N ALA A 128 -7.17 -4.65 3.76
CA ALA A 128 -6.13 -5.62 4.07
C ALA A 128 -6.60 -6.79 4.96
N ALA A 129 -7.70 -6.59 5.69
CA ALA A 129 -8.33 -7.57 6.59
C ALA A 129 -9.71 -8.02 6.09
N ALA A 130 -10.11 -7.66 4.87
CA ALA A 130 -11.38 -8.08 4.31
C ALA A 130 -11.38 -9.58 4.01
N ASP A 131 -12.50 -10.24 4.32
CA ASP A 131 -12.73 -11.61 3.88
C ASP A 131 -12.86 -11.66 2.35
N CYS A 132 -12.17 -12.61 1.72
CA CYS A 132 -12.14 -12.77 0.27
C CYS A 132 -13.55 -12.88 -0.35
N ASN A 133 -14.48 -13.57 0.33
CA ASN A 133 -15.84 -13.81 -0.15
C ASN A 133 -16.68 -12.53 -0.20
N ARG A 134 -16.27 -11.45 0.47
CA ARG A 134 -16.94 -10.15 0.37
C ARG A 134 -16.84 -9.54 -1.02
N CYS A 135 -15.79 -9.88 -1.76
CA CYS A 135 -15.60 -9.45 -3.14
C CYS A 135 -15.75 -10.65 -4.07
N HIS A 136 -14.95 -11.68 -3.88
CA HIS A 136 -14.99 -12.91 -4.67
C HIS A 136 -16.04 -13.86 -4.08
N THR A 137 -17.31 -13.64 -4.41
CA THR A 137 -18.46 -14.42 -3.88
C THR A 137 -18.38 -15.94 -4.10
N SER A 138 -17.50 -16.39 -5.01
CA SER A 138 -17.22 -17.80 -5.28
C SER A 138 -15.83 -18.26 -4.82
N ALA A 139 -15.17 -17.52 -3.92
CA ALA A 139 -13.84 -17.86 -3.42
C ALA A 139 -13.82 -19.18 -2.63
N SER A 140 -14.91 -19.52 -1.93
CA SER A 140 -15.08 -20.84 -1.30
C SER A 140 -14.99 -22.02 -2.29
N SER A 141 -15.26 -21.78 -3.57
CA SER A 141 -15.11 -22.75 -4.67
C SER A 141 -13.84 -22.51 -5.49
N LEU A 142 -12.87 -21.77 -4.94
CA LEU A 142 -11.60 -21.40 -5.57
C LEU A 142 -11.74 -20.63 -6.89
N GLN A 143 -12.87 -19.96 -7.10
CA GLN A 143 -13.13 -19.14 -8.28
C GLN A 143 -12.88 -17.66 -7.99
N PHE A 144 -11.89 -17.07 -8.67
CA PHE A 144 -11.46 -15.69 -8.47
C PHE A 144 -11.62 -14.88 -9.76
N LYS A 145 -12.89 -14.65 -10.14
CA LYS A 145 -13.22 -13.79 -11.29
C LYS A 145 -12.72 -12.37 -11.04
N ASN A 146 -12.36 -11.68 -12.12
CA ASN A 146 -12.01 -10.26 -12.07
C ASN A 146 -13.26 -9.43 -11.71
N ILE A 147 -13.09 -8.46 -10.82
CA ILE A 147 -14.16 -7.61 -10.28
C ILE A 147 -13.75 -6.17 -10.55
N ARG A 148 -14.71 -5.31 -10.90
CA ARG A 148 -14.43 -3.87 -10.97
C ARG A 148 -14.05 -3.35 -9.58
N THR A 149 -13.07 -2.46 -9.57
CA THR A 149 -12.47 -1.91 -8.34
C THR A 149 -12.97 -0.49 -8.04
N ASP A 150 -14.07 -0.09 -8.68
CA ASP A 150 -14.63 1.24 -8.49
C ASP A 150 -15.28 1.34 -7.09
N CYS A 151 -14.79 2.30 -6.30
CA CYS A 151 -15.14 2.43 -4.88
C CYS A 151 -16.66 2.57 -4.71
N TYR A 152 -17.29 3.36 -5.58
CA TYR A 152 -18.73 3.62 -5.52
C TYR A 152 -19.57 2.39 -5.85
N ALA A 153 -19.19 1.50 -6.79
CA ALA A 153 -19.98 0.28 -7.04
C ALA A 153 -20.12 -0.57 -5.76
N CYS A 154 -19.07 -0.66 -4.94
CA CYS A 154 -19.12 -1.43 -3.70
C CYS A 154 -19.71 -0.62 -2.53
N HIS A 155 -19.41 0.66 -2.44
CA HIS A 155 -19.75 1.51 -1.30
C HIS A 155 -20.91 2.49 -1.56
N LYS A 156 -21.68 2.31 -2.63
CA LYS A 156 -22.82 3.16 -3.00
C LYS A 156 -23.77 3.44 -1.85
N ALA A 157 -24.18 2.41 -1.12
CA ALA A 157 -25.09 2.57 0.01
C ALA A 157 -24.52 3.48 1.11
N LYS A 158 -23.19 3.42 1.35
CA LYS A 158 -22.52 4.31 2.31
C LYS A 158 -22.40 5.72 1.76
N TYR A 159 -22.05 5.86 0.49
CA TYR A 159 -21.99 7.15 -0.20
C TYR A 159 -23.34 7.87 -0.13
N ASP A 160 -24.44 7.18 -0.49
CA ASP A 160 -25.78 7.76 -0.54
C ASP A 160 -26.35 8.10 0.84
N ALA A 161 -25.96 7.34 1.87
CA ALA A 161 -26.44 7.52 3.24
C ALA A 161 -25.66 8.58 4.05
N THR A 162 -24.56 9.11 3.52
CA THR A 162 -23.74 10.09 4.25
C THR A 162 -24.41 11.46 4.25
N THR A 163 -24.59 12.06 5.43
CA THR A 163 -25.26 13.36 5.60
C THR A 163 -24.34 14.50 6.02
N THR A 164 -23.11 14.21 6.45
CA THR A 164 -22.17 15.22 6.99
C THR A 164 -20.74 14.94 6.52
N PRO A 165 -20.25 15.63 5.47
CA PRO A 165 -21.03 16.41 4.50
C PRO A 165 -21.93 15.51 3.65
N ASN A 166 -23.10 16.01 3.21
CA ASN A 166 -24.01 15.21 2.40
C ASN A 166 -23.49 15.06 0.96
N HIS A 167 -22.87 13.93 0.66
CA HIS A 167 -22.21 13.72 -0.64
C HIS A 167 -23.18 13.85 -1.82
N ARG A 168 -24.40 13.32 -1.69
CA ARG A 168 -25.41 13.34 -2.75
C ARG A 168 -26.01 14.71 -2.95
N ALA A 169 -26.33 15.42 -1.87
CA ALA A 169 -26.92 16.76 -1.96
C ALA A 169 -25.94 17.79 -2.53
N VAL A 170 -24.65 17.67 -2.19
CA VAL A 170 -23.59 18.51 -2.76
C VAL A 170 -23.28 18.13 -4.21
N GLY A 171 -23.44 16.85 -4.55
CA GLY A 171 -23.03 16.30 -5.84
C GLY A 171 -21.53 16.11 -5.93
N PHE A 172 -20.90 15.59 -4.87
CA PHE A 172 -19.50 15.18 -4.95
C PHE A 172 -19.30 14.10 -6.01
N ASP A 173 -18.08 14.02 -6.55
CA ASP A 173 -17.72 12.95 -7.45
C ASP A 173 -17.50 11.63 -6.69
N THR A 174 -17.41 10.54 -7.44
CA THR A 174 -17.15 9.20 -6.90
C THR A 174 -15.66 8.86 -6.84
N ASP A 175 -14.78 9.83 -7.10
CA ASP A 175 -13.34 9.71 -6.87
C ASP A 175 -13.04 9.99 -5.39
N CYS A 176 -13.35 8.99 -4.57
CA CYS A 176 -13.23 9.08 -3.13
C CYS A 176 -11.82 9.49 -2.66
N ALA A 177 -10.77 9.22 -3.46
CA ALA A 177 -9.37 9.43 -3.07
C ALA A 177 -8.99 10.92 -3.04
N ARG A 178 -9.82 11.75 -3.68
CA ARG A 178 -9.75 13.20 -3.56
C ARG A 178 -9.90 13.65 -2.11
N CYS A 179 -10.88 13.12 -1.38
CA CYS A 179 -11.17 13.59 -0.02
C CYS A 179 -10.76 12.64 1.09
N HIS A 180 -10.75 11.32 0.83
CA HIS A 180 -10.50 10.30 1.85
C HIS A 180 -9.17 9.60 1.67
N ASN A 181 -8.57 9.19 2.78
CA ASN A 181 -7.37 8.39 2.76
C ASN A 181 -7.71 6.91 2.49
N MET A 182 -7.46 6.45 1.26
CA MET A 182 -7.63 5.03 0.85
C MET A 182 -6.73 4.06 1.62
N VAL A 183 -5.67 4.60 2.21
CA VAL A 183 -4.75 4.03 3.19
C VAL A 183 -5.34 3.52 4.50
N GLY A 184 -6.41 4.21 4.91
CA GLY A 184 -6.84 4.30 6.30
C GLY A 184 -7.51 3.04 6.81
N ARG A 185 -7.52 2.90 8.14
CA ARG A 185 -8.41 1.93 8.80
C ARG A 185 -9.83 2.48 8.99
N ASP A 186 -9.99 3.80 8.86
CA ASP A 186 -11.25 4.52 8.95
C ASP A 186 -11.41 5.50 7.78
N TRP A 187 -12.64 5.99 7.61
CA TRP A 187 -13.02 6.99 6.60
C TRP A 187 -12.88 8.43 7.10
N ASN A 188 -12.52 8.62 8.37
CA ASN A 188 -12.40 9.94 9.01
C ASN A 188 -11.06 10.62 8.68
N SER A 189 -10.11 9.83 8.17
CA SER A 189 -8.83 10.34 7.70
C SER A 189 -8.96 10.99 6.32
N TYR A 190 -8.56 12.25 6.23
CA TYR A 190 -8.58 12.99 4.96
C TYR A 190 -7.44 12.54 4.01
N GLY A 191 -7.78 12.49 2.72
CA GLY A 191 -6.88 12.12 1.62
C GLY A 191 -6.08 13.30 1.10
N LYS A 192 -5.23 13.05 0.09
CA LYS A 192 -4.30 14.06 -0.45
C LYS A 192 -4.96 15.22 -1.18
N GLY A 193 -6.17 15.04 -1.70
CA GLY A 193 -6.91 16.11 -2.38
C GLY A 193 -7.72 16.99 -1.43
N PHE A 194 -7.77 16.68 -0.13
CA PHE A 194 -8.34 17.55 0.89
C PHE A 194 -7.32 18.63 1.25
N ASP A 195 -7.29 19.71 0.46
CA ASP A 195 -6.35 20.81 0.64
C ASP A 195 -6.99 21.96 1.43
N HIS A 196 -6.48 22.17 2.64
CA HIS A 196 -6.75 23.34 3.48
C HIS A 196 -5.45 24.08 3.80
N GLY A 197 -4.46 24.06 2.89
CA GLY A 197 -3.16 24.70 3.09
C GLY A 197 -3.24 26.22 3.25
N ALA A 198 -4.15 26.87 2.51
CA ALA A 198 -4.41 28.30 2.63
C ALA A 198 -5.14 28.68 3.94
N PHE A 199 -5.84 27.74 4.58
CA PHE A 199 -6.50 27.92 5.86
C PHE A 199 -6.39 26.66 6.73
N PRO A 200 -5.26 26.47 7.43
CA PRO A 200 -5.03 25.23 8.18
C PRO A 200 -6.04 25.01 9.30
N LEU A 201 -6.77 23.90 9.24
CA LEU A 201 -7.75 23.46 10.26
C LEU A 201 -7.05 23.02 11.56
N THR A 202 -6.56 24.00 12.31
CA THR A 202 -5.73 23.82 13.52
C THR A 202 -6.25 24.68 14.67
N GLY A 203 -5.93 24.28 15.91
CA GLY A 203 -6.39 25.00 17.11
C GLY A 203 -7.91 25.12 17.16
N GLY A 204 -8.41 26.35 17.34
CA GLY A 204 -9.83 26.67 17.36
C GLY A 204 -10.54 26.55 16.01
N HIS A 205 -9.79 26.47 14.89
CA HIS A 205 -10.36 26.24 13.55
C HIS A 205 -10.52 24.76 13.20
N LYS A 206 -10.35 23.84 14.16
CA LYS A 206 -10.73 22.42 14.01
C LYS A 206 -12.25 22.26 14.10
N LEU A 207 -12.94 22.90 13.18
CA LEU A 207 -14.40 22.92 13.10
C LEU A 207 -14.90 21.86 12.14
N ALA A 208 -16.18 21.50 12.28
CA ALA A 208 -16.86 20.71 11.27
C ALA A 208 -17.01 21.53 9.98
N CYS A 209 -17.09 20.84 8.83
CA CYS A 209 -17.07 21.49 7.53
C CYS A 209 -18.21 22.50 7.34
N ASP A 210 -19.39 22.19 7.87
CA ASP A 210 -20.61 23.01 7.81
C ASP A 210 -20.52 24.29 8.64
N ALA A 211 -19.54 24.42 9.54
CA ALA A 211 -19.26 25.68 10.23
C ALA A 211 -18.72 26.77 9.27
N CYS A 212 -18.09 26.37 8.16
CA CYS A 212 -17.54 27.27 7.17
C CYS A 212 -18.29 27.16 5.82
N HIS A 213 -18.60 25.94 5.38
CA HIS A 213 -19.30 25.64 4.14
C HIS A 213 -20.82 25.66 4.35
N ILE A 214 -21.36 26.88 4.46
CA ILE A 214 -22.77 27.13 4.72
C ILE A 214 -23.63 26.62 3.57
N ASN A 215 -24.82 26.09 3.88
CA ASN A 215 -25.79 25.55 2.91
C ASN A 215 -25.23 24.45 2.00
N ASN A 216 -24.23 23.70 2.47
CA ASN A 216 -23.55 22.68 1.69
C ASN A 216 -22.85 23.23 0.43
N ASP A 217 -22.44 24.50 0.42
CA ASP A 217 -21.62 25.06 -0.65
C ASP A 217 -20.13 24.77 -0.43
N TYR A 218 -19.66 23.74 -1.13
CA TYR A 218 -18.24 23.34 -1.18
C TYR A 218 -17.54 23.77 -2.46
N LYS A 219 -18.25 24.45 -3.37
CA LYS A 219 -17.71 24.89 -4.67
C LYS A 219 -17.17 26.31 -4.58
N THR A 220 -17.80 27.14 -3.76
CA THR A 220 -17.36 28.50 -3.53
C THR A 220 -16.08 28.51 -2.69
N LYS A 221 -15.04 29.16 -3.21
CA LYS A 221 -13.82 29.41 -2.44
C LYS A 221 -14.12 30.45 -1.36
N LEU A 222 -14.01 30.02 -0.11
CA LEU A 222 -14.13 30.90 1.04
C LEU A 222 -12.87 31.76 1.16
N SER A 223 -13.04 33.00 1.63
CA SER A 223 -11.91 33.86 1.97
C SER A 223 -11.21 33.35 3.23
N PRO A 224 -9.87 33.22 3.24
CA PRO A 224 -9.12 32.88 4.45
C PRO A 224 -8.94 34.07 5.41
N ASN A 225 -9.43 35.26 5.04
CA ASN A 225 -9.23 36.48 5.83
C ASN A 225 -9.97 36.38 7.17
N CYS A 226 -9.28 36.62 8.28
CA CYS A 226 -9.86 36.47 9.62
C CYS A 226 -11.17 37.28 9.81
N SER A 227 -11.23 38.48 9.23
CA SER A 227 -12.38 39.38 9.32
C SER A 227 -13.64 38.88 8.64
N SER A 228 -13.57 37.92 7.70
CA SER A 228 -14.77 37.35 7.08
C SER A 228 -15.61 36.52 8.04
N CYS A 229 -15.01 36.03 9.13
CA CYS A 229 -15.71 35.27 10.18
C CYS A 229 -15.67 35.97 11.54
N HIS A 230 -14.60 36.71 11.85
CA HIS A 230 -14.35 37.30 13.16
C HIS A 230 -14.57 38.82 13.20
N SER A 231 -15.61 39.30 12.50
CA SER A 231 -15.98 40.72 12.49
C SER A 231 -16.44 41.21 13.88
N VAL A 232 -17.12 40.35 14.64
CA VAL A 232 -17.57 40.64 16.02
C VAL A 232 -16.40 40.72 16.98
N ASP A 233 -15.39 39.84 16.85
CA ASP A 233 -14.21 39.84 17.72
C ASP A 233 -13.42 41.15 17.57
N ASN A 234 -13.30 41.65 16.33
CA ASN A 234 -12.74 42.98 16.08
C ASN A 234 -13.52 44.09 16.81
N ASN A 235 -14.84 43.99 16.87
CA ASN A 235 -15.70 44.99 17.50
C ASN A 235 -15.68 44.96 19.03
N ASN A 236 -15.42 43.79 19.63
CA ASN A 236 -15.38 43.55 21.07
C ASN A 236 -13.97 43.66 21.67
N SER A 237 -13.03 44.23 20.92
CA SER A 237 -11.65 44.46 21.35
C SER A 237 -11.46 45.81 22.07
N VAL A 238 -10.28 46.04 22.64
CA VAL A 238 -9.91 47.34 23.24
C VAL A 238 -9.99 48.47 22.21
N ALA A 239 -10.33 49.69 22.62
CA ALA A 239 -10.54 50.83 21.70
C ALA A 239 -9.37 51.09 20.74
N ALA A 240 -8.12 50.89 21.21
CA ALA A 240 -6.92 51.04 20.40
C ALA A 240 -6.84 50.03 19.22
N HIS A 241 -7.53 48.89 19.29
CA HIS A 241 -7.55 47.92 18.20
C HIS A 241 -8.24 48.45 16.94
N LYS A 242 -9.26 49.31 17.10
CA LYS A 242 -10.02 49.92 16.00
C LYS A 242 -9.26 51.04 15.30
N THR A 243 -8.31 51.68 15.99
CA THR A 243 -7.65 52.90 15.50
C THR A 243 -6.15 52.73 15.24
N LYS A 244 -5.47 51.86 15.99
CA LYS A 244 -4.01 51.67 15.91
C LYS A 244 -3.60 50.32 15.35
N PHE A 245 -4.39 49.27 15.57
CA PHE A 245 -3.98 47.90 15.24
C PHE A 245 -4.69 47.29 14.01
N MET A 246 -5.72 47.94 13.48
CA MET A 246 -6.42 47.49 12.25
C MET A 246 -5.53 47.39 11.01
N ALA A 247 -4.38 48.09 10.98
CA ALA A 247 -3.45 48.04 9.86
C ALA A 247 -2.52 46.81 9.89
N PHE A 248 -2.47 46.06 11.00
CA PHE A 248 -1.66 44.85 11.12
C PHE A 248 -2.45 43.63 10.67
N ASP A 249 -1.75 42.66 10.07
CA ASP A 249 -2.32 41.34 9.88
C ASP A 249 -2.62 40.71 11.25
N CYS A 250 -3.81 40.11 11.39
CA CYS A 250 -4.25 39.43 12.60
C CYS A 250 -3.24 38.37 13.05
N SER A 251 -2.63 37.67 12.09
CA SER A 251 -1.65 36.60 12.34
C SER A 251 -0.33 37.09 12.93
N ALA A 252 -0.06 38.40 12.87
CA ALA A 252 1.13 38.99 13.48
C ALA A 252 1.08 38.88 15.01
N CYS A 253 -0.12 39.04 15.58
CA CYS A 253 -0.33 39.04 17.03
C CYS A 253 -1.08 37.80 17.50
N HIS A 254 -2.02 37.27 16.72
CA HIS A 254 -2.86 36.15 17.11
C HIS A 254 -2.49 34.87 16.37
N SER A 255 -2.98 33.73 16.86
CA SER A 255 -2.78 32.44 16.21
C SER A 255 -4.08 31.64 16.16
N SER A 256 -4.12 30.62 15.31
CA SER A 256 -5.27 29.69 15.21
C SER A 256 -5.58 28.95 16.52
N LYS A 257 -4.71 29.03 17.56
CA LYS A 257 -4.97 28.47 18.89
C LYS A 257 -5.97 29.29 19.71
N GLY A 258 -6.20 30.55 19.36
CA GLY A 258 -7.16 31.43 20.03
C GLY A 258 -6.71 32.89 20.10
N TRP A 259 -7.66 33.81 20.21
CA TRP A 259 -7.43 35.26 20.32
C TRP A 259 -6.64 35.67 21.56
N ASN A 260 -6.79 34.92 22.65
CA ASN A 260 -6.07 35.12 23.91
C ASN A 260 -4.60 34.66 23.87
N VAL A 261 -4.17 33.98 22.80
CA VAL A 261 -2.76 33.63 22.58
C VAL A 261 -2.11 34.74 21.77
N ILE A 262 -1.54 35.71 22.47
CA ILE A 262 -0.98 36.93 21.88
C ILE A 262 0.55 36.83 21.79
N SER A 263 1.07 37.06 20.59
CA SER A 263 2.48 37.27 20.29
C SER A 263 2.81 38.75 20.44
N PHE A 264 3.92 39.04 21.14
CA PHE A 264 4.43 40.40 21.28
C PHE A 264 5.78 40.60 20.58
N LYS A 265 6.14 39.72 19.63
CA LYS A 265 7.45 39.74 18.93
C LYS A 265 7.82 41.10 18.33
N GLN A 266 6.82 41.87 17.91
CA GLN A 266 6.99 43.22 17.34
C GLN A 266 7.67 44.19 18.32
N HIS A 267 7.50 43.98 19.63
CA HIS A 267 8.07 44.84 20.66
C HIS A 267 9.59 44.69 20.79
N ASP A 268 10.16 43.57 20.33
CA ASP A 268 11.62 43.39 20.32
C ASP A 268 12.33 44.41 19.43
N GLY A 269 11.68 44.83 18.33
CA GLY A 269 12.22 45.85 17.42
C GLY A 269 12.20 47.24 18.04
N SER A 270 11.09 47.61 18.70
CA SER A 270 10.91 48.96 19.26
C SER A 270 11.62 49.18 20.60
N PHE A 271 11.85 48.12 21.38
CA PHE A 271 12.37 48.21 22.74
C PHE A 271 13.61 47.33 23.01
N GLY A 272 14.17 46.71 21.97
CA GLY A 272 15.39 45.90 22.07
C GLY A 272 15.19 44.58 22.82
N LYS A 273 14.88 43.50 22.08
CA LYS A 273 14.69 42.12 22.61
C LYS A 273 13.91 42.07 23.95
N ILE A 274 12.93 42.93 24.15
CA ILE A 274 12.19 43.00 25.40
C ILE A 274 11.33 41.75 25.61
N TYR A 275 10.63 41.30 24.57
CA TYR A 275 9.77 40.13 24.58
C TYR A 275 10.57 38.82 24.47
N SER A 276 11.61 38.76 23.63
CA SER A 276 12.44 37.57 23.48
C SER A 276 13.57 37.45 24.51
N GLY A 277 13.90 38.54 25.21
CA GLY A 277 15.00 38.62 26.17
C GLY A 277 14.53 38.48 27.62
N LYS A 278 14.99 39.38 28.50
CA LYS A 278 14.84 39.25 29.96
C LYS A 278 13.38 39.21 30.45
N HIS A 279 12.44 39.75 29.69
CA HIS A 279 11.03 39.78 30.07
C HIS A 279 10.17 38.70 29.40
N LYS A 280 10.80 37.72 28.73
CA LYS A 280 10.08 36.59 28.15
C LYS A 280 9.19 35.89 29.19
N GLY A 281 7.89 35.81 28.89
CA GLY A 281 6.89 35.16 29.76
C GLY A 281 6.46 35.98 30.99
N LYS A 282 6.83 37.26 31.08
CA LYS A 282 6.46 38.13 32.22
C LYS A 282 5.10 38.82 32.07
N TRP A 283 4.51 38.81 30.89
CA TRP A 283 3.18 39.34 30.60
C TRP A 283 2.44 38.43 29.64
N SER A 284 1.12 38.50 29.70
CA SER A 284 0.19 37.75 28.85
C SER A 284 -0.90 38.61 28.25
N SER A 285 -1.04 39.86 28.70
CA SER A 285 -2.01 40.83 28.20
C SER A 285 -1.36 42.16 27.84
N CYS A 286 -1.95 42.87 26.89
CA CYS A 286 -1.55 44.21 26.54
C CYS A 286 -1.68 45.17 27.73
N THR A 287 -2.68 44.97 28.59
CA THR A 287 -2.95 45.82 29.77
C THR A 287 -1.87 45.75 30.84
N ASP A 288 -1.01 44.73 30.79
CA ASP A 288 0.11 44.56 31.71
C ASP A 288 1.10 45.73 31.58
N CYS A 289 1.27 46.24 30.36
CA CYS A 289 2.14 47.38 30.05
C CYS A 289 1.36 48.63 29.59
N HIS A 290 0.25 48.47 28.85
CA HIS A 290 -0.54 49.57 28.27
C HIS A 290 -1.73 49.92 29.18
N THR A 291 -1.50 50.84 30.11
CA THR A 291 -2.39 51.08 31.25
C THR A 291 -3.50 52.08 30.96
N ASN A 292 -3.41 52.80 29.84
CA ASN A 292 -4.42 53.73 29.36
C ASN A 292 -5.01 53.19 28.06
N ASN A 293 -6.31 52.88 28.08
CA ASN A 293 -7.00 52.26 26.96
C ASN A 293 -7.17 53.17 25.73
N SER A 294 -7.04 54.49 25.90
CA SER A 294 -7.20 55.50 24.85
C SER A 294 -5.87 55.90 24.22
N SER A 295 -4.84 56.17 25.04
CA SER A 295 -3.50 56.55 24.54
C SER A 295 -2.63 55.34 24.20
N TYR A 296 -2.90 54.18 24.82
CA TYR A 296 -2.16 52.93 24.68
C TYR A 296 -0.64 53.08 24.85
N GLN A 297 -0.22 54.02 25.70
CA GLN A 297 1.19 54.24 26.01
C GLN A 297 1.68 53.17 26.99
N PRO A 298 2.83 52.49 26.72
CA PRO A 298 3.39 51.53 27.64
C PRO A 298 4.00 52.23 28.87
N SER A 299 3.91 51.61 30.05
CA SER A 299 4.53 52.13 31.27
C SER A 299 5.43 51.08 31.92
N CYS A 300 6.73 51.35 31.93
CA CYS A 300 7.72 50.54 32.64
C CYS A 300 7.67 50.77 34.16
N ARG A 301 7.14 51.93 34.59
CA ARG A 301 7.13 52.39 36.00
C ARG A 301 6.25 51.53 36.90
N LYS A 302 5.37 50.71 36.33
CA LYS A 302 4.56 49.75 37.10
C LYS A 302 5.38 48.62 37.69
N CYS A 303 6.50 48.26 37.06
CA CYS A 303 7.30 47.09 37.44
C CYS A 303 8.74 47.45 37.80
N HIS A 304 9.21 48.64 37.41
CA HIS A 304 10.57 49.12 37.66
C HIS A 304 10.51 50.45 38.40
N ASP A 305 11.32 50.60 39.44
CA ASP A 305 11.51 51.88 40.12
C ASP A 305 12.55 52.72 39.37
N PHE A 306 12.19 53.96 39.07
CA PHE A 306 13.02 54.91 38.32
C PHE A 306 13.54 56.05 39.20
N SER A 307 13.33 55.98 40.52
CA SER A 307 13.84 56.94 41.50
C SER A 307 15.38 57.08 41.45
N THR A 308 16.09 56.05 40.96
CA THR A 308 17.55 55.97 40.90
C THR A 308 18.16 56.32 39.53
N GLY A 309 17.35 56.69 38.53
CA GLY A 309 17.83 57.18 37.23
C GLY A 309 18.45 56.14 36.29
N LYS A 310 18.42 54.84 36.62
CA LYS A 310 18.88 53.76 35.73
C LYS A 310 17.78 52.73 35.47
N LEU A 311 17.59 52.38 34.20
CA LEU A 311 16.89 51.15 33.81
C LEU A 311 17.80 49.96 34.13
N PRO A 312 17.29 48.85 34.71
CA PRO A 312 18.06 47.63 34.93
C PRO A 312 18.43 46.87 33.63
#